data_AF-A0A3B0Y571-F1
#
_entry.id   AF-A0A3B0Y571-F1
#
_cell.length_a   1.000
_cell.length_b   1.000
_cell.length_c   1.000
_cell.angle_alpha   90.00
_cell.angle_beta   90.00
_cell.angle_gamma   90.00
#
_symmetry.space_group_name_H-M   'P 1'
#
loop_
_entity.id
_entity.type
_entity.pdbx_description
1 polymer ?
#
loop_
_entity_poly.entity_id
_entity_poly.type
_entity_poly.pdbx_seq_one_letter_code
_entity_poly.pdbx_strand_id
1 'polypeptide(L)' 'FATERTVGAVERLSRGKEILEQNGNYEWLTENGSFVILNNGIEFAATYFIMLLVLFFVGGGRFFSMDYWVRNAFMR' A
#
# COMPACT_ATOMS: atom_id res chain seq x y z
N PHE A 1 12.51 -7.28 14.35
CA PHE A 1 13.59 -7.39 13.35
C PHE A 1 13.94 -6.00 12.86
N ALA A 2 14.93 -5.34 13.47
CA ALA A 2 15.50 -4.09 12.97
C ALA A 2 16.84 -4.43 12.30
N THR A 3 16.81 -4.66 10.99
CA THR A 3 18.02 -4.89 10.18
C THR A 3 18.73 -3.55 9.99
N GLU A 4 20.06 -3.52 9.82
CA GLU A 4 20.82 -2.27 9.57
C GLU A 4 20.21 -1.40 8.44
N ARG A 5 19.62 -2.04 7.44
CA ARG A 5 18.87 -1.37 6.35
C ARG A 5 17.66 -0.58 6.85
N THR A 6 16.89 -1.13 7.81
CA THR A 6 15.74 -0.44 8.39
C THR A 6 16.17 0.73 9.27
N VAL A 7 17.26 0.59 10.01
CA VAL A 7 17.85 1.68 10.83
C VAL A 7 18.32 2.82 9.92
N GLY A 8 19.07 2.49 8.85
CA GLY A 8 19.53 3.49 7.90
C GLY A 8 18.42 4.16 7.09
N ALA A 9 17.27 3.51 6.89
CA ALA A 9 16.11 4.12 6.23
C ALA A 9 15.44 5.15 7.13
N VAL A 10 15.34 4.88 8.44
CA VAL A 10 14.80 5.82 9.43
C VAL A 10 15.71 7.04 9.56
N GLU A 11 17.03 6.86 9.62
CA GLU A 11 17.99 7.96 9.68
C GLU A 11 17.89 8.87 8.45
N ARG A 12 17.84 8.29 7.24
CA ARG A 12 17.68 9.04 5.99
C ARG A 12 16.35 9.78 5.92
N LEU A 13 15.26 9.15 6.36
CA LEU A 13 13.95 9.80 6.44
C LEU A 13 13.99 11.00 7.39
N SER A 14 14.60 10.85 8.56
CA SER A 14 14.74 11.93 9.55
C SER A 14 15.51 13.11 8.97
N ARG A 15 16.67 12.84 8.34
CA ARG A 15 17.46 13.90 7.68
C ARG A 15 16.72 14.55 6.53
N GLY A 16 16.00 13.77 5.73
CA GLY A 16 15.16 14.30 4.66
C GLY A 16 14.09 15.27 5.17
N LYS A 17 13.39 14.91 6.25
CA LYS A 17 12.40 15.77 6.89
C LYS A 17 13.02 17.07 7.42
N GLU A 18 14.15 16.96 8.12
CA GLU A 18 14.87 18.12 8.66
C GLU A 18 15.28 19.12 7.57
N ILE A 19 15.74 18.63 6.41
CA ILE A 19 16.06 19.48 5.25
C ILE A 19 14.82 20.17 4.70
N LEU A 20 13.71 19.44 4.56
CA LEU A 20 12.45 19.97 4.04
C LEU A 20 11.82 21.00 5.00
N GLU A 21 11.97 20.81 6.31
CA GLU A 21 11.55 21.77 7.34
C GLU A 21 12.38 23.05 7.28
N GLN A 22 13.70 22.94 7.03
CA GLN A 22 14.59 24.10 6.98
C GLN A 22 14.56 24.87 5.65
N ASN A 23 14.28 24.20 4.53
CA ASN A 23 14.46 24.76 3.19
C ASN A 23 13.17 24.79 2.34
N GLY A 24 12.05 24.29 2.85
CA GLY A 24 10.78 24.23 2.12
C GLY A 24 9.60 24.71 2.96
N ASN A 25 8.43 24.85 2.30
CA ASN A 25 7.17 25.06 3.02
C ASN A 25 6.65 23.70 3.51
N TYR A 26 7.11 23.26 4.68
CA TYR A 26 6.79 21.93 5.21
C TYR A 26 5.30 21.73 5.49
N GLU A 27 4.58 22.78 5.89
CA GLU A 27 3.14 22.74 6.12
C GLU A 27 2.39 22.42 4.82
N TRP A 28 2.74 23.09 3.73
CA TRP A 28 2.20 22.78 2.40
C TRP A 28 2.61 21.39 1.91
N LEU A 29 3.87 21.00 2.13
CA LEU A 29 4.41 19.71 1.69
C LEU A 29 3.79 18.52 2.44
N THR A 30 3.27 18.72 3.65
CA THR A 30 2.71 17.65 4.49
C THR A 30 1.20 17.74 4.69
N GLU A 31 0.53 18.67 4.01
CA GLU A 31 -0.92 18.90 4.08
C GLU A 31 -1.74 17.62 3.85
N ASN A 32 -1.32 16.79 2.89
CA ASN A 32 -2.00 15.54 2.53
C ASN A 32 -1.38 14.29 3.17
N GLY A 33 -0.43 14.47 4.10
CA GLY A 33 0.24 13.38 4.80
C GLY A 33 1.75 13.57 4.94
N SER A 34 2.34 12.86 5.90
CA SER A 34 3.78 12.91 6.15
C SER A 34 4.58 12.08 5.15
N PHE A 35 5.80 12.49 4.85
CA PHE A 35 6.75 11.67 4.09
C PHE A 35 7.13 10.40 4.85
N VAL A 36 7.16 9.28 4.14
CA VAL A 36 7.57 7.96 4.63
C VAL A 36 8.41 7.26 3.56
N ILE A 37 9.46 6.54 3.96
CA ILE A 37 10.25 5.67 3.07
C ILE A 37 9.83 4.22 3.33
N LEU A 38 9.34 3.55 2.29
CA LEU A 38 8.89 2.17 2.36
C LEU A 38 9.78 1.27 1.50
N ASN A 39 10.58 0.41 2.15
CA ASN A 39 11.51 -0.49 1.43
C ASN A 39 10.82 -1.74 0.84
N ASN A 40 9.63 -2.08 1.34
CA ASN A 40 8.90 -3.30 0.97
C ASN A 40 7.60 -2.97 0.21
N GLY A 41 7.65 -1.97 -0.68
CA GLY A 41 6.46 -1.51 -1.41
C GLY A 41 5.82 -2.61 -2.26
N ILE A 42 6.63 -3.52 -2.82
CA ILE A 42 6.16 -4.63 -3.65
C ILE A 42 5.39 -5.67 -2.82
N GLU A 43 5.81 -5.96 -1.59
CA GLU A 43 5.13 -6.88 -0.68
C GLU A 43 3.77 -6.33 -0.26
N PHE A 44 3.67 -5.03 0.02
CA PHE A 44 2.38 -4.39 0.29
C PHE A 44 1.46 -4.46 -0.94
N ALA A 45 1.96 -4.11 -2.12
CA ALA A 45 1.19 -4.21 -3.36
C ALA A 45 0.70 -5.65 -3.62
N ALA A 46 1.57 -6.65 -3.45
CA ALA A 46 1.20 -8.06 -3.59
C ALA A 46 0.15 -8.49 -2.55
N THR A 47 0.27 -8.02 -1.30
CA THR A 47 -0.70 -8.32 -0.24
C THR A 47 -2.07 -7.75 -0.57
N TYR A 48 -2.15 -6.46 -0.93
CA TYR A 48 -3.41 -5.84 -1.35
C TYR A 48 -3.98 -6.48 -2.62
N PHE A 49 -3.12 -6.87 -3.56
CA PHE A 49 -3.53 -7.59 -4.75
C PHE A 49 -4.14 -8.96 -4.40
N ILE A 50 -3.53 -9.71 -3.49
CA ILE A 50 -4.11 -10.99 -3.02
C ILE A 50 -5.45 -10.75 -2.31
N MET A 51 -5.56 -9.74 -1.45
CA MET A 51 -6.83 -9.38 -0.80
C MET A 51 -7.91 -9.04 -1.85
N LEU A 52 -7.54 -8.34 -2.92
CA LEU A 52 -8.41 -8.07 -4.06
C LEU A 52 -8.83 -9.36 -4.77
N LEU A 53 -7.92 -10.30 -5.04
CA LEU A 53 -8.27 -11.61 -5.61
C LEU A 53 -9.21 -12.41 -4.70
N VAL A 54 -9.01 -12.36 -3.39
CA VAL A 54 -9.89 -12.99 -2.40
C VAL A 54 -11.31 -12.41 -2.50
N LEU A 55 -11.47 -11.10 -2.71
CA LEU A 55 -12.79 -10.51 -2.96
C LEU A 55 -13.42 -11.02 -4.26
N PHE A 56 -12.63 -11.21 -5.32
CA PHE A 56 -13.12 -11.72 -6.61
C PHE A 56 -13.54 -13.20 -6.59
N PHE A 57 -12.86 -14.04 -5.82
CA PHE A 57 -13.03 -15.50 -5.87
C PHE A 57 -13.63 -16.13 -4.61
N VAL A 58 -13.52 -15.48 -3.45
CA VAL A 58 -13.89 -16.08 -2.15
C VAL A 58 -14.93 -15.24 -1.39
N GLY A 59 -14.92 -13.90 -1.52
CA GLY A 59 -15.49 -13.03 -0.48
C GLY A 59 -16.30 -11.81 -0.90
N GLY A 60 -16.73 -11.66 -2.16
CA GLY A 60 -17.56 -10.51 -2.59
C GLY A 60 -19.08 -10.74 -2.56
N GLY A 61 -19.54 -11.98 -2.39
CA GLY A 61 -20.95 -12.35 -2.53
C GLY A 61 -21.50 -12.18 -3.96
N ARG A 62 -22.83 -12.32 -4.12
CA ARG A 62 -23.61 -12.43 -5.38
C ARG A 62 -23.37 -11.36 -6.46
N PHE A 63 -22.64 -10.29 -6.16
CA PHE A 63 -22.43 -9.15 -7.06
C PHE A 63 -21.03 -9.06 -7.68
N PHE A 64 -19.97 -9.46 -6.97
CA PHE A 64 -18.57 -9.37 -7.44
C PHE A 64 -17.89 -10.72 -7.69
N SER A 65 -18.49 -11.82 -7.21
CA SER A 65 -17.96 -13.15 -7.43
C SER A 65 -18.04 -13.52 -8.91
N MET A 66 -16.88 -13.63 -9.56
CA MET A 66 -16.79 -14.04 -10.96
C MET A 66 -17.29 -15.49 -11.13
N ASP A 67 -17.19 -16.32 -10.10
CA ASP A 67 -17.78 -17.68 -10.05
C ASP A 67 -19.31 -17.67 -10.16
N TYR A 68 -20.00 -16.68 -9.57
CA TYR A 68 -21.46 -16.57 -9.65
C TYR A 68 -21.90 -16.27 -11.08
N TRP A 69 -21.22 -15.34 -11.77
CA TRP A 69 -21.51 -14.98 -13.15
C TRP A 69 -21.16 -16.11 -14.13
N VAL A 70 -20.00 -16.75 -13.97
CA VAL A 70 -19.62 -17.91 -14.80
C VAL A 70 -20.60 -19.06 -14.61
N ARG A 71 -21.02 -19.35 -13.37
CA ARG A 71 -22.01 -20.40 -13.09
C ARG A 71 -23.39 -20.06 -13.66
N ASN A 72 -23.85 -18.82 -13.53
CA ASN A 72 -25.13 -18.39 -14.11
C ASN A 72 -25.11 -18.33 -15.65
N ALA A 73 -23.94 -18.07 -16.27
CA ALA A 73 -23.80 -18.01 -17.72
C ALA A 73 -23.63 -19.39 -18.39
N PHE A 74 -22.95 -20.34 -17.73
CA PHE A 74 -22.68 -21.68 -18.27
C PHE A 74 -23.57 -22.80 -17.72
N MET A 75 -24.22 -22.64 -16.57
CA MET A 75 -25.17 -23.62 -16.03
C MET A 75 -26.62 -23.13 -16.17
N ARG A 76 -26.99 -22.76 -17.39
CA ARG A 76 -28.37 -22.50 -17.80
C ARG A 76 -28.84 -23.58 -18.76
#